data_AF-A0A7K3RQU3-F1
#
_entry.id   AF-A0A7K3RQU3-F1
#
_cell.length_a   1.000
_cell.length_b   1.000
_cell.length_c   1.000
_cell.angle_alpha   90.00
_cell.angle_beta   90.00
_cell.angle_gamma   90.00
#
_symmetry.space_group_name_H-M   'P 1'
#
loop_
_entity.id
_entity.type
_entity.pdbx_description
1 polymer ?
#
loop_
_entity_poly.entity_id
_entity_poly.type
_entity_poly.pdbx_seq_one_letter_code
_entity_poly.pdbx_strand_id
1 'polypeptide(L)'
;RNADRDLDAVCALFDTAARAEERTGGRGALNFLEEVDAQDIAADTLSRRTARPDAVRLMTAHRSKGLEWRLVVVAGVQEGVWPDLRRRGSLLEADRIGRDGLAEPLTPGALLAEERRLFYVAATRARERLVVTAVKAPAD
;
A
#
# COMPACT_ATOMS: atom_id res chain seq x y z
N ARG A 1 -21.29 14.24 -5.22
CA ARG A 1 -20.46 13.09 -5.67
C ARG A 1 -19.30 13.52 -6.57
N ASN A 2 -19.55 14.23 -7.69
CA ASN A 2 -18.45 14.82 -8.47
C ASN A 2 -17.93 16.09 -7.79
N ALA A 3 -18.82 16.99 -7.35
CA ALA A 3 -18.44 18.22 -6.65
C ALA A 3 -17.47 18.02 -5.47
N ASP A 4 -17.70 17.03 -4.59
CA ASP A 4 -16.82 16.76 -3.45
C ASP A 4 -15.44 16.26 -3.89
N ARG A 5 -15.39 15.44 -4.96
CA ARG A 5 -14.14 14.92 -5.52
C ARG A 5 -13.35 16.04 -6.20
N ASP A 6 -14.05 16.90 -6.94
CA ASP A 6 -13.45 18.00 -7.65
C ASP A 6 -12.88 19.01 -6.65
N LEU A 7 -13.59 19.25 -5.55
CA LEU A 7 -13.11 20.07 -4.43
C LEU A 7 -11.87 19.45 -3.75
N ASP A 8 -11.90 18.15 -3.43
CA ASP A 8 -10.75 17.44 -2.86
C ASP A 8 -9.51 17.54 -3.77
N ALA A 9 -9.71 17.43 -5.09
CA ALA A 9 -8.64 17.55 -6.09
C ALA A 9 -8.07 18.97 -6.12
N VAL A 10 -8.92 20.00 -6.07
CA VAL A 10 -8.49 21.40 -6.02
C VAL A 10 -7.71 21.67 -4.72
N CYS A 11 -8.20 21.22 -3.57
CA CYS A 11 -7.49 21.35 -2.29
C CYS A 11 -6.12 20.65 -2.34
N ALA A 12 -6.04 19.43 -2.86
CA ALA A 12 -4.79 18.71 -3.01
C ALA A 12 -3.78 19.42 -3.93
N LEU A 13 -4.25 20.07 -5.00
CA LEU A 13 -3.40 20.87 -5.88
C LEU A 13 -2.77 22.06 -5.14
N PHE A 14 -3.57 22.81 -4.38
CA PHE A 14 -3.08 23.96 -3.61
C PHE A 14 -2.12 23.55 -2.48
N ASP A 15 -2.41 22.45 -1.77
CA ASP A 15 -1.48 21.90 -0.77
C ASP A 15 -0.14 21.53 -1.39
N THR A 16 -0.16 20.97 -2.60
CA THR A 16 1.05 20.58 -3.34
C THR A 16 1.83 21.82 -3.80
N ALA A 17 1.13 22.86 -4.26
CA ALA A 17 1.73 24.13 -4.65
C ALA A 17 2.42 24.83 -3.47
N ALA A 18 1.76 24.91 -2.31
CA ALA A 18 2.34 25.49 -1.09
C ALA A 18 3.63 24.78 -0.67
N ARG A 19 3.64 23.43 -0.69
CA ARG A 19 4.85 22.63 -0.39
C ARG A 19 5.97 22.79 -1.42
N ALA A 20 5.63 23.06 -2.68
CA ALA A 20 6.62 23.35 -3.73
C ALA A 20 7.24 24.74 -3.54
N GLU A 21 6.44 25.72 -3.11
CA GLU A 21 6.94 27.06 -2.79
C GLU A 21 7.92 27.02 -1.61
N GLU A 22 7.58 26.32 -0.52
CA GLU A 22 8.46 26.16 0.65
C GLU A 22 9.82 25.52 0.32
N ARG A 23 9.85 24.53 -0.57
CA ARG A 23 11.07 23.78 -0.91
C ARG A 23 11.99 24.52 -1.89
N THR A 24 11.40 25.27 -2.82
CA THR A 24 12.12 25.77 -4.00
C THR A 24 12.10 27.28 -4.18
N GLY A 25 11.45 28.02 -3.27
CA GLY A 25 11.45 29.49 -3.25
C GLY A 25 10.60 30.15 -4.34
N GLY A 26 9.57 29.44 -4.83
CA GLY A 26 8.66 29.92 -5.87
C GLY A 26 9.29 29.93 -7.27
N ARG A 27 8.99 28.91 -8.09
CA ARG A 27 9.47 28.82 -9.48
C ARG A 27 8.46 29.33 -10.53
N GLY A 28 7.33 29.89 -10.10
CA GLY A 28 6.23 30.29 -10.97
C GLY A 28 5.28 29.15 -11.34
N ALA A 29 4.03 29.48 -11.69
CA ALA A 29 2.96 28.50 -11.87
C ALA A 29 3.19 27.52 -13.02
N LEU A 30 3.78 27.96 -14.14
CA LEU A 30 4.03 27.08 -15.30
C LEU A 30 5.07 26.00 -14.98
N ASN A 31 6.18 26.38 -14.33
CA ASN A 31 7.20 25.43 -13.90
C ASN A 31 6.65 24.42 -12.87
N PHE A 32 5.74 24.87 -11.99
CA PHE A 32 5.05 23.97 -11.07
C PHE A 32 4.15 22.96 -11.81
N LEU A 33 3.40 23.40 -12.82
CA LEU A 33 2.57 22.50 -13.63
C LEU A 33 3.42 21.48 -14.41
N GLU A 34 4.54 21.89 -14.98
CA GLU A 34 5.49 20.96 -15.63
C GLU A 34 6.07 19.94 -14.64
N GLU A 35 6.40 20.37 -13.42
CA GLU A 35 6.86 19.45 -12.37
C GLU A 35 5.78 18.44 -11.98
N VAL A 36 4.51 18.86 -11.88
CA VAL A 36 3.38 17.96 -11.56
C VAL A 36 3.12 16.99 -12.72
N ASP A 37 3.16 17.45 -13.97
CA ASP A 37 2.93 16.62 -15.15
C ASP A 37 4.03 15.57 -15.35
N ALA A 38 5.27 15.91 -14.96
CA ALA A 38 6.41 14.99 -14.99
C ALA A 38 6.42 13.94 -13.85
N GLN A 39 5.46 13.97 -12.91
CA GLN A 39 5.39 12.98 -11.83
C GLN A 39 4.72 11.68 -12.30
N ASP A 40 5.53 10.64 -12.54
CA ASP A 40 5.04 9.27 -12.79
C ASP A 40 4.36 8.62 -11.57
N ILE A 41 4.75 9.07 -10.37
CA ILE A 41 4.18 8.64 -9.11
C ILE A 41 3.60 9.87 -8.45
N ALA A 42 2.27 9.90 -8.31
CA ALA A 42 1.61 10.96 -7.57
C ALA A 42 2.29 11.12 -6.21
N ALA A 43 2.81 12.32 -5.95
CA ALA A 43 3.35 12.66 -4.63
C ALA A 43 2.33 12.23 -3.58
N ASP A 44 2.79 11.59 -2.50
CA ASP A 44 1.93 11.07 -1.45
C ASP A 44 1.09 12.24 -0.92
N THR A 45 -0.14 12.33 -1.43
CA THR A 45 -1.09 13.35 -1.02
C THR A 45 -1.53 12.89 0.35
N LEU A 46 -0.77 13.33 1.35
CA LEU A 46 -1.11 13.33 2.77
C LEU A 46 -2.44 14.04 3.05
N SER A 47 -3.12 14.57 2.02
CA SER A 47 -4.55 14.80 2.09
C SER A 47 -5.21 13.47 2.42
N ARG A 48 -5.54 13.31 3.71
CA ARG A 48 -6.41 12.25 4.22
C ARG A 48 -7.66 12.29 3.36
N ARG A 49 -7.72 11.47 2.31
CA ARG A 49 -8.98 11.17 1.63
C ARG A 49 -9.96 10.87 2.74
N THR A 50 -10.93 11.77 2.92
CA THR A 50 -11.82 11.74 4.07
C THR A 50 -12.44 10.36 4.08
N ALA A 51 -12.06 9.55 5.06
CA ALA A 51 -12.47 8.15 5.10
C ALA A 51 -13.99 8.16 5.16
N ARG A 52 -14.63 7.75 4.06
CA ARG A 52 -16.09 7.76 3.98
C ARG A 52 -16.62 6.89 5.14
N PRO A 53 -17.49 7.43 6.00
CA PRO A 53 -17.90 6.72 7.22
C PRO A 53 -18.63 5.42 6.88
N ASP A 54 -19.45 5.41 5.83
CA ASP A 54 -20.26 4.26 5.41
C ASP A 54 -19.70 3.61 4.14
N ALA A 55 -18.49 3.08 4.22
CA ALA A 55 -17.85 2.41 3.08
C ALA A 55 -17.03 1.18 3.48
N VAL A 56 -16.89 0.23 2.55
CA VAL A 56 -15.95 -0.88 2.67
C VAL A 56 -14.52 -0.34 2.52
N ARG A 57 -13.67 -0.67 3.49
CA ARG A 57 -12.25 -0.27 3.46
C ARG A 57 -11.43 -1.35 2.76
N LEU A 58 -10.88 -1.02 1.60
CA LEU A 58 -9.90 -1.85 0.89
C LEU A 58 -8.48 -1.41 1.25
N MET A 59 -7.65 -2.36 1.69
CA MET A 59 -6.26 -2.10 2.06
C MET A 59 -5.43 -3.37 1.98
N THR A 60 -4.11 -3.22 2.06
CA THR A 60 -3.19 -4.36 2.22
C THR A 60 -3.21 -4.88 3.65
N ALA A 61 -2.87 -6.15 3.86
CA ALA A 61 -2.77 -6.71 5.19
C ALA A 61 -1.76 -5.98 6.09
N HIS A 62 -0.65 -5.51 5.52
CA HIS A 62 0.32 -4.67 6.23
C HIS A 62 -0.32 -3.41 6.83
N ARG A 63 -1.17 -2.72 6.04
CA ARG A 63 -1.89 -1.51 6.49
C ARG A 63 -3.00 -1.79 7.49
N SER A 64 -3.42 -3.05 7.64
CA SER A 64 -4.45 -3.44 8.60
C SER A 64 -3.96 -3.58 10.05
N LYS A 65 -2.64 -3.65 10.26
CA LYS A 65 -2.05 -3.83 11.60
C LYS A 65 -2.54 -2.74 12.57
N GLY A 66 -3.04 -3.15 13.73
CA GLY A 66 -3.56 -2.25 14.76
C GLY A 66 -4.99 -1.74 14.52
N LEU A 67 -5.63 -2.14 13.42
CA LEU A 67 -7.03 -1.86 13.13
C LEU A 67 -7.87 -3.11 13.33
N GLU A 68 -9.18 -2.95 13.54
CA GLU A 68 -10.12 -4.06 13.73
C GLU A 68 -11.50 -3.73 13.19
N TRP A 69 -12.21 -4.75 12.71
CA TRP A 69 -13.55 -4.65 12.15
C TRP A 69 -14.42 -5.84 12.56
N ARG A 70 -15.74 -5.65 12.54
CA ARG A 70 -16.71 -6.72 12.80
C ARG A 70 -16.55 -7.86 11.79
N LEU A 71 -16.42 -7.50 10.51
CA LEU A 71 -16.21 -8.44 9.40
C LEU A 71 -14.95 -8.08 8.62
N VAL A 72 -14.14 -9.09 8.30
CA VAL A 72 -12.97 -8.97 7.42
C VAL A 72 -13.05 -10.02 6.31
N VAL A 73 -12.75 -9.60 5.09
CA VAL A 73 -12.57 -10.50 3.94
C VAL A 73 -11.10 -10.49 3.54
N VAL A 74 -10.43 -11.63 3.63
CA VAL A 74 -9.09 -11.84 3.07
C VAL A 74 -9.27 -12.48 1.70
N ALA A 75 -9.06 -11.69 0.66
CA ALA A 75 -9.26 -12.11 -0.72
C ALA A 75 -7.95 -12.61 -1.36
N GLY A 76 -8.07 -13.55 -2.30
CA GLY A 76 -6.95 -14.03 -3.11
C GLY A 76 -5.94 -14.88 -2.36
N VAL A 77 -6.40 -15.69 -1.39
CA VAL A 77 -5.54 -16.65 -0.68
C VAL A 77 -5.35 -17.89 -1.56
N GLN A 78 -4.51 -17.72 -2.57
CA GLN A 78 -4.29 -18.65 -3.67
C GLN A 78 -2.78 -18.84 -3.87
N GLU A 79 -2.36 -20.07 -4.14
CA GLU A 79 -0.98 -20.34 -4.56
C GLU A 79 -0.57 -19.42 -5.73
N GLY A 80 0.63 -18.84 -5.64
CA GLY A 80 1.13 -17.84 -6.61
C GLY A 80 0.61 -16.41 -6.42
N VAL A 81 -0.37 -16.17 -5.54
CA VAL A 81 -0.84 -14.84 -5.13
C VAL A 81 -0.53 -14.58 -3.66
N TRP A 82 -1.02 -15.45 -2.78
CA TRP A 82 -0.73 -15.46 -1.36
C TRP A 82 -0.71 -16.93 -0.87
N PRO A 83 0.44 -17.44 -0.40
CA PRO A 83 1.67 -16.71 -0.05
C PRO A 83 2.48 -16.23 -1.26
N ASP A 84 3.02 -15.01 -1.18
CA ASP A 84 3.95 -14.49 -2.19
C ASP A 84 5.38 -14.88 -1.82
N LEU A 85 5.82 -16.05 -2.27
CA LEU A 85 7.16 -16.59 -1.96
C LEU A 85 8.26 -16.07 -2.90
N ARG A 86 7.94 -15.09 -3.76
CA ARG A 86 8.94 -14.48 -4.66
C ARG A 86 9.88 -13.61 -3.85
N ARG A 87 11.18 -13.76 -4.10
CA ARG A 87 12.20 -12.85 -3.54
C ARG A 87 12.01 -11.46 -4.16
N ARG A 88 11.62 -10.48 -3.34
CA ARG A 88 11.56 -9.06 -3.72
C ARG A 88 12.94 -8.41 -3.52
N GLY A 89 13.96 -8.97 -4.17
CA GLY A 89 15.30 -8.38 -4.20
C GLY A 89 15.45 -7.47 -5.41
N SER A 90 16.13 -6.34 -5.23
CA SER A 90 16.68 -5.57 -6.37
C SER A 90 17.82 -6.37 -7.01
N LEU A 91 18.23 -6.06 -8.25
CA LEU A 91 19.41 -6.65 -8.90
C LEU A 91 20.67 -6.53 -8.01
N LEU A 92 20.72 -5.47 -7.20
CA LEU A 92 21.83 -5.18 -6.27
C LEU A 92 21.64 -5.81 -4.89
N GLU A 93 20.51 -6.48 -4.63
CA GLU A 93 20.16 -7.14 -3.36
C GLU A 93 20.38 -6.24 -2.11
N ALA A 94 20.03 -4.96 -2.24
CA ALA A 94 20.24 -3.96 -1.18
C ALA A 94 19.54 -4.30 0.14
N ASP A 95 18.47 -5.11 0.08
CA ASP A 95 17.75 -5.67 1.23
C ASP A 95 18.60 -6.60 2.10
N ARG A 96 19.72 -7.11 1.57
CA ARG A 96 20.68 -7.94 2.31
C ARG A 96 21.70 -7.12 3.10
N ILE A 97 21.80 -5.81 2.88
CA ILE A 97 22.78 -4.97 3.56
C ILE A 97 22.30 -4.70 4.99
N GLY A 98 22.85 -5.44 5.95
CA GLY A 98 22.60 -5.29 7.36
C GLY A 98 23.73 -4.54 8.08
N ARG A 99 23.50 -4.23 9.36
CA ARG A 99 24.48 -3.55 10.23
C ARG A 99 25.82 -4.32 10.32
N ASP A 100 25.75 -5.65 10.29
CA ASP A 100 26.89 -6.54 10.46
C ASP A 100 27.44 -7.09 9.12
N GLY A 101 27.06 -6.46 8.00
CA GLY A 101 27.45 -6.88 6.64
C GLY A 101 26.30 -7.47 5.84
N LEU A 102 26.63 -8.30 4.85
CA LEU A 102 25.64 -8.91 3.97
C LEU A 102 24.96 -10.11 4.65
N ALA A 103 23.65 -10.01 4.87
CA ALA A 103 22.83 -11.10 5.37
C ALA A 103 22.70 -12.22 4.33
N GLU A 104 22.57 -13.46 4.80
CA GLU A 104 22.21 -14.59 3.94
C GLU A 104 20.79 -14.41 3.38
N PRO A 105 20.52 -14.79 2.12
CA PRO A 105 19.19 -14.71 1.56
C PRO A 105 18.20 -15.56 2.35
N LEU A 106 16.98 -15.06 2.52
CA LEU A 106 15.92 -15.84 3.16
C LEU A 106 15.65 -17.13 2.37
N THR A 107 15.48 -18.22 3.11
CA THR A 107 15.03 -19.49 2.57
C THR A 107 13.54 -19.39 2.20
N PRO A 108 13.04 -20.19 1.23
CA PRO A 108 11.61 -20.24 0.93
C PRO A 108 10.74 -20.52 2.17
N GLY A 109 11.24 -21.35 3.10
CA GLY A 109 10.55 -21.62 4.36
C GLY A 109 10.48 -20.40 5.29
N ALA A 110 11.51 -19.56 5.31
CA ALA A 110 11.50 -18.31 6.08
C ALA A 110 10.50 -17.30 5.48
N LEU A 111 10.49 -17.15 4.15
CA LEU A 111 9.50 -16.31 3.44
C LEU A 111 8.07 -16.80 3.70
N LEU A 112 7.84 -18.10 3.64
CA LEU A 112 6.54 -18.69 3.97
C LEU A 112 6.13 -18.40 5.42
N ALA A 113 7.08 -18.45 6.36
CA ALA A 113 6.81 -18.11 7.74
C ALA A 113 6.44 -16.63 7.92
N GLU A 114 7.02 -15.71 7.14
CA GLU A 114 6.66 -14.29 7.09
C GLU A 114 5.26 -14.08 6.54
N GLU A 115 4.96 -14.66 5.38
CA GLU A 115 3.63 -14.59 4.75
C GLU A 115 2.54 -15.17 5.65
N ARG A 116 2.85 -16.25 6.40
CA ARG A 116 1.95 -16.82 7.41
C ARG A 116 1.70 -15.87 8.59
N ARG A 117 2.73 -15.15 9.05
CA ARG A 117 2.57 -14.12 10.10
C ARG A 117 1.71 -12.97 9.59
N LEU A 118 1.90 -12.54 8.34
CA LEU A 118 1.07 -11.51 7.73
C LEU A 118 -0.39 -11.96 7.60
N PHE A 119 -0.63 -13.22 7.20
CA PHE A 119 -1.97 -13.77 7.12
C PHE A 119 -2.63 -13.82 8.50
N TYR A 120 -1.89 -14.23 9.53
CA TYR A 120 -2.34 -14.18 10.92
C TYR A 120 -2.73 -12.76 11.36
N VAL A 121 -1.93 -11.76 11.00
CA VAL A 121 -2.27 -10.35 11.24
C VAL A 121 -3.59 -10.01 10.58
N ALA A 122 -3.79 -10.32 9.29
CA ALA A 122 -5.02 -10.05 8.57
C ALA A 122 -6.24 -10.76 9.19
N ALA A 123 -6.10 -12.04 9.53
CA ALA A 123 -7.15 -12.86 10.12
C ALA A 123 -7.60 -12.32 11.48
N THR A 124 -6.65 -11.88 12.31
CA THR A 124 -6.92 -11.35 13.66
C THR A 124 -7.50 -9.93 13.67
N ARG A 125 -7.73 -9.32 12.51
CA ARG A 125 -8.43 -8.03 12.44
C ARG A 125 -9.97 -8.21 12.53
N ALA A 126 -10.47 -9.43 12.32
CA ALA A 126 -11.89 -9.75 12.42
C ALA A 126 -12.32 -9.96 13.88
N ARG A 127 -13.40 -9.28 14.31
CA ARG A 127 -13.99 -9.46 15.64
C ARG A 127 -15.13 -10.47 15.68
N GLU A 128 -15.93 -10.56 14.62
CA GLU A 128 -17.11 -11.43 14.57
C GLU A 128 -17.01 -12.46 13.44
N ARG A 129 -16.60 -12.04 12.23
CA ARG A 129 -16.58 -12.93 11.07
C ARG A 129 -15.36 -12.69 10.18
N LEU A 130 -14.65 -13.77 9.90
CA LEU A 130 -13.59 -13.82 8.89
C LEU A 130 -14.11 -14.59 7.67
N VAL A 131 -13.95 -14.01 6.49
CA VAL A 131 -14.16 -14.69 5.21
C VAL A 131 -12.84 -14.77 4.48
N VAL A 132 -12.48 -15.96 4.03
CA VAL A 132 -11.28 -16.19 3.22
C VAL A 132 -11.72 -16.71 1.87
N THR A 133 -11.18 -16.14 0.78
CA THR A 133 -11.56 -16.54 -0.58
C THR A 133 -10.35 -16.95 -1.40
N ALA A 134 -10.54 -17.99 -2.19
CA ALA A 134 -9.60 -18.58 -3.13
C ALA A 134 -10.38 -19.03 -4.38
N VAL A 135 -9.69 -19.24 -5.50
CA VAL A 135 -10.33 -19.70 -6.75
C VAL A 135 -9.91 -21.13 -7.03
N LYS A 136 -10.85 -21.97 -7.46
CA LYS A 136 -10.51 -23.32 -7.91
C LYS A 136 -9.74 -23.19 -9.23
N ALA A 137 -8.49 -23.64 -9.27
CA ALA A 137 -7.79 -23.79 -10.53
C ALA A 137 -8.55 -24.81 -11.41
N PRO A 138 -8.72 -24.56 -12.72
CA PRO A 138 -9.19 -25.61 -13.62
C PRO A 138 -8.25 -26.81 -13.49
N ALA A 139 -8.80 -28.01 -13.39
CA ALA A 139 -7.99 -29.22 -13.41
C ALA A 139 -7.44 -29.37 -14.82
N ASP A 140 -6.11 -29.44 -14.95
CA ASP A 140 -5.45 -29.92 -16.18
C ASP A 140 -5.68 -31.43 -16.35
#